data_AF-A0A3D4EPC2-F1
#
_entry.id   AF-A0A3D4EPC2-F1
#
_cell.length_a   1.000
_cell.length_b   1.000
_cell.length_c   1.000
_cell.angle_alpha   90.00
_cell.angle_beta   90.00
_cell.angle_gamma   90.00
#
_symmetry.space_group_name_H-M   'P 1'
#
loop_
_entity.id
_entity.type
_entity.pdbx_description
1 polymer ?
#
loop_
_entity_poly.entity_id
_entity_poly.type
_entity_poly.pdbx_seq_one_letter_code
_entity_poly.pdbx_strand_id
1 'polypeptide(L)' 'TTAQTREEAINKMKRALDEFVIEGIKTTIPFHRQLMDDPAYISGNYTTAFMDDFKMNPPVEE' A
#
# COMPACT_ATOMS: atom_id res chain seq x y z
N THR A 1 7.89 -8.97 -13.86
CA THR A 1 9.34 -8.77 -13.62
C THR A 1 9.55 -8.34 -12.18
N THR A 2 10.51 -8.90 -11.47
CA THR A 2 10.81 -8.56 -10.06
C THR A 2 11.57 -7.22 -9.98
N ALA A 3 11.71 -6.67 -8.78
CA ALA A 3 12.55 -5.51 -8.48
C ALA A 3 13.77 -5.95 -7.67
N GLN A 4 14.89 -5.23 -7.77
CA GLN A 4 16.13 -5.60 -7.09
C GLN A 4 16.28 -4.89 -5.73
N THR A 5 15.64 -3.74 -5.56
CA THR A 5 15.64 -2.98 -4.29
C THR A 5 14.23 -2.89 -3.69
N ARG A 6 14.17 -2.67 -2.37
CA ARG A 6 12.90 -2.46 -1.65
C ARG A 6 12.14 -1.27 -2.22
N GLU A 7 12.83 -0.17 -2.49
CA GLU A 7 12.22 1.05 -3.05
C GLU A 7 11.63 0.80 -4.44
N GLU A 8 12.37 0.11 -5.33
CA GLU A 8 11.85 -0.29 -6.63
C GLU A 8 10.64 -1.22 -6.52
N ALA A 9 10.66 -2.15 -5.56
CA ALA A 9 9.55 -3.06 -5.33
C ALA A 9 8.29 -2.31 -4.89
N ILE A 10 8.44 -1.36 -3.96
CA ILE A 10 7.34 -0.50 -3.49
C ILE A 10 6.80 0.35 -4.65
N ASN A 11 7.67 1.03 -5.40
CA ASN A 11 7.25 1.86 -6.54
C ASN A 11 6.54 1.04 -7.62
N LYS A 12 7.01 -0.18 -7.88
CA LYS A 12 6.37 -1.08 -8.83
C LYS A 12 5.01 -1.56 -8.34
N MET A 13 4.90 -1.87 -7.05
CA MET A 13 3.63 -2.27 -6.43
C MET A 13 2.62 -1.12 -6.44
N LYS A 14 3.04 0.12 -6.15
CA LYS A 14 2.20 1.31 -6.27
C LYS A 14 1.63 1.45 -7.67
N ARG A 15 2.48 1.39 -8.70
CA ARG A 15 2.03 1.45 -10.10
C ARG A 15 1.07 0.32 -10.45
N ALA A 16 1.36 -0.90 -10.00
CA ALA A 16 0.47 -2.04 -10.23
C ALA A 16 -0.90 -1.85 -9.57
N LEU A 17 -0.95 -1.27 -8.36
CA LEU A 17 -2.19 -0.97 -7.65
C LEU A 17 -2.96 0.21 -8.29
N ASP A 18 -2.26 1.21 -8.82
CA ASP A 18 -2.86 2.34 -9.53
C ASP A 18 -3.49 1.93 -10.87
N GLU A 19 -2.89 0.97 -11.56
CA GLU A 19 -3.43 0.38 -12.79
C GLU A 19 -4.53 -0.66 -12.52
N PHE A 20 -4.73 -1.07 -11.26
CA PHE A 20 -5.69 -2.10 -10.87
C PHE A 20 -7.09 -1.51 -10.65
N VAL A 21 -7.84 -1.36 -11.73
CA VAL A 21 -9.23 -0.88 -11.69
C VAL A 21 -10.18 -2.07 -11.52
N ILE A 22 -10.84 -2.16 -10.36
CA ILE A 22 -11.97 -3.09 -10.12
C ILE A 22 -13.22 -2.27 -9.88
N GLU A 23 -14.28 -2.57 -10.62
CA GLU A 23 -15.60 -1.98 -10.46
C GLU A 23 -16.56 -2.96 -9.75
N GLY A 24 -17.52 -2.42 -8.99
CA GLY A 24 -18.65 -3.17 -8.45
C GLY A 24 -18.42 -3.91 -7.12
N ILE A 25 -17.19 -3.97 -6.59
CA ILE A 25 -16.91 -4.54 -5.27
C ILE A 25 -15.93 -3.67 -4.48
N LYS A 26 -16.11 -3.61 -3.15
CA LYS A 26 -15.13 -3.00 -2.25
C LYS A 26 -13.88 -3.89 -2.19
N THR A 27 -12.71 -3.29 -2.37
CA THR A 27 -11.42 -4.00 -2.38
C THR A 27 -10.51 -3.50 -1.27
N THR A 28 -9.43 -4.23 -1.01
CA THR A 28 -8.37 -3.82 -0.09
C THR A 28 -7.28 -2.97 -0.77
N ILE A 29 -7.48 -2.58 -2.03
CA ILE A 29 -6.55 -1.71 -2.79
C ILE A 29 -6.28 -0.38 -2.07
N PRO A 30 -7.28 0.39 -1.58
CA PRO A 30 -7.01 1.64 -0.87
C PRO A 30 -6.18 1.45 0.40
N PHE A 31 -6.35 0.30 1.09
CA PHE A 31 -5.53 -0.05 2.24
C PHE A 31 -4.07 -0.27 1.85
N HIS A 32 -3.82 -1.07 0.80
CA HIS A 32 -2.45 -1.36 0.34
C HIS A 32 -1.76 -0.12 -0.21
N ARG A 33 -2.51 0.80 -0.85
CA ARG A 33 -1.97 2.06 -1.35
C ARG A 33 -1.44 2.93 -0.20
N GLN A 34 -2.26 3.13 0.83
CA GLN A 34 -1.88 3.91 2.02
C GLN A 34 -0.71 3.26 2.77
N LEU A 35 -0.70 1.93 2.87
CA LEU A 35 0.41 1.19 3.48
C LEU A 35 1.73 1.42 2.73
N MET A 36 1.70 1.43 1.40
CA MET A 36 2.90 1.65 0.57
C MET A 36 3.40 3.11 0.61
N ASP A 37 2.54 4.05 0.97
CA ASP A 37 2.88 5.47 1.17
C ASP A 37 3.37 5.79 2.59
N ASP A 38 3.22 4.85 3.52
CA ASP A 38 3.60 5.06 4.91
C ASP A 38 5.14 5.14 5.08
N PRO A 39 5.67 6.21 5.71
CA PRO A 39 7.11 6.39 5.87
C PRO A 39 7.78 5.35 6.79
N ALA A 40 7.06 4.79 7.77
CA ALA A 40 7.56 3.69 8.60
C ALA A 40 7.65 2.39 7.77
N TYR A 41 6.69 2.17 6.86
CA TYR A 41 6.77 1.07 5.91
C TYR A 41 7.91 1.25 4.90
N ILE A 42 8.09 2.44 4.33
CA ILE A 42 9.16 2.72 3.37
C ILE A 42 10.55 2.56 4.01
N SER A 43 10.75 3.10 5.23
CA SER A 43 12.01 2.99 5.98
C SER A 43 12.34 1.57 6.45
N GLY A 44 11.38 0.65 6.40
CA GLY A 44 11.58 -0.74 6.83
C GLY A 44 11.67 -0.92 8.35
N ASN A 45 11.43 0.14 9.12
CA ASN A 45 11.48 0.11 10.58
C ASN A 45 10.07 -0.10 11.17
N TYR A 46 9.53 -1.30 10.98
CA TYR A 46 8.22 -1.69 11.52
C TYR A 46 8.29 -3.06 12.18
N THR A 47 7.38 -3.30 13.13
CA THR A 47 7.24 -4.57 13.84
C THR A 47 5.92 -5.23 13.47
N THR A 48 5.66 -6.42 14.00
CA THR A 48 4.35 -7.09 13.82
C THR A 48 3.19 -6.29 14.45
N ALA A 49 3.48 -5.43 15.43
CA ALA A 49 2.48 -4.56 16.07
C ALA A 49 2.14 -3.32 15.23
N PHE A 50 2.89 -3.05 14.15
CA PHE A 50 2.61 -1.93 13.25
C PHE A 50 1.17 -1.93 12.73
N MET A 51 0.59 -3.11 12.52
CA MET A 51 -0.77 -3.24 12.03
C MET A 51 -1.83 -2.80 13.06
N ASP A 52 -1.50 -2.82 14.35
CA ASP A 52 -2.40 -2.41 15.43
C ASP A 52 -2.48 -0.88 15.55
N ASP A 53 -1.36 -0.20 15.28
CA ASP A 53 -1.26 1.26 15.32
C ASP A 53 -1.59 1.94 13.98
N PHE A 54 -1.57 1.18 12.87
CA PHE A 54 -1.83 1.70 11.54
C PHE A 54 -3.28 2.18 11.40
N LYS A 55 -3.45 3.50 11.31
CA LYS A 55 -4.75 4.12 11.08
C LYS A 55 -4.95 4.41 9.60
N MET A 56 -5.81 3.61 8.98
CA MET A 56 -6.25 3.85 7.62
C MET A 56 -7.19 5.06 7.57
N ASN A 57 -6.93 6.00 6.66
CA ASN A 57 -7.92 7.03 6.33
C ASN A 57 -9.05 6.39 5.52
N PRO A 58 -10.33 6.70 5.81
CA PRO A 58 -11.44 6.16 5.06
C PRO A 58 -11.24 6.49 3.58
N PRO A 59 -11.36 5.50 2.68
CA PRO A 59 -11.27 5.78 1.26
C PRO A 59 -12.40 6.74 0.92
N VAL A 60 -12.06 7.80 0.17
CA VAL A 60 -13.07 8.71 -0.39
C VAL A 60 -13.95 7.85 -1.29
N GLU A 61 -15.20 7.62 -0.87
CA GLU A 61 -16.20 6.95 -1.71
C GLU A 61 -16.55 7.91 -2.84
N GLU A 62 -16.04 7.63 -4.05
CA GLU A 62 -16.63 8.10 -5.31
C GLU A 62 -17.57 7.04 -5.88
#